data_AF-A0A699ST27-F1
#
_entry.id   AF-A0A699ST27-F1
#
_cell.length_a   1.000
_cell.length_b   1.000
_cell.length_c   1.000
_cell.angle_alpha   90.00
_cell.angle_beta   90.00
_cell.angle_gamma   90.00
#
_symmetry.space_group_name_H-M   'P 1'
#
loop_
_entity.id
_entity.type
_entity.pdbx_description
1 polymer ?
#
loop_
_entity_poly.entity_id
_entity_poly.type
_entity_poly.pdbx_seq_one_letter_code
_entity_poly.pdbx_strand_id
1 'polypeptide(L)'
;MVISLKWIYKVKLDELGGTLKNKAQLIAHGYRQEEGIEFEESFAPVARLEAIRIFIVFSAHMNMVIYQMDVKTVLLNGNLWEEVYVSQPDGFVDQDNPNHVYKLKKALYWLKKLHAH
;
A
#
# COMPACT_ATOMS: atom_id res chain seq x y z
N MET A 1 6.65 17.26 -5.18
CA MET A 1 5.18 17.01 -5.20
C MET A 1 4.71 16.82 -3.77
N VAL A 2 3.64 17.52 -3.35
CA VAL A 2 3.06 17.39 -2.00
C VAL A 2 1.82 16.51 -2.10
N ILE A 3 1.74 15.47 -1.27
CA ILE A 3 0.65 14.49 -1.26
C ILE A 3 -0.24 14.74 -0.05
N SER A 4 -1.53 14.98 -0.28
CA SER A 4 -2.48 15.15 0.83
C SER A 4 -2.68 13.82 1.56
N LEU A 5 -2.90 13.86 2.87
CA LEU A 5 -3.15 12.67 3.69
C LEU A 5 -4.60 12.62 4.17
N LYS A 6 -5.11 11.40 4.41
CA LYS A 6 -6.42 11.16 5.02
C LYS A 6 -6.35 10.02 6.03
N TRP A 7 -7.06 10.17 7.13
CA TRP A 7 -7.30 9.10 8.09
C TRP A 7 -8.46 8.19 7.66
N ILE A 8 -8.25 6.88 7.77
CA ILE A 8 -9.31 5.88 7.70
C ILE A 8 -9.39 5.16 9.04
N TYR A 9 -10.57 5.24 9.64
CA TYR A 9 -10.89 4.55 10.88
C TYR A 9 -11.72 3.31 10.57
N LYS A 10 -11.33 2.18 11.14
CA LYS A 10 -12.07 0.92 11.04
C LYS A 10 -12.15 0.26 12.40
N VAL A 11 -13.38 0.05 12.85
CA VAL A 11 -13.65 -0.74 14.05
C VAL A 11 -13.75 -2.20 13.64
N LYS A 12 -12.99 -3.08 14.27
CA LYS A 12 -13.21 -4.52 14.22
C LYS A 12 -14.15 -4.89 15.36
N LEU A 13 -15.30 -5.44 15.00
CA LEU A 13 -16.24 -6.03 15.94
C LEU A 13 -15.95 -7.52 16.09
N ASP A 14 -16.24 -8.05 17.26
CA ASP A 14 -16.29 -9.48 17.55
C ASP A 14 -17.62 -10.08 17.04
N GLU A 15 -17.75 -11.40 17.05
CA GLU A 15 -18.96 -12.12 16.59
C GLU A 15 -20.23 -11.71 17.35
N LEU A 16 -20.07 -11.23 18.59
CA LEU A 16 -21.14 -10.73 19.45
C LEU A 16 -21.38 -9.20 19.31
N GLY A 17 -20.75 -8.54 18.34
CA GLY A 17 -20.89 -7.09 18.11
C GLY A 17 -20.09 -6.21 19.09
N GLY A 18 -19.30 -6.80 19.98
CA GLY A 18 -18.39 -6.08 20.87
C GLY A 18 -17.21 -5.47 20.11
N THR A 19 -16.71 -4.30 20.53
CA THR A 19 -15.53 -3.69 19.88
C THR A 19 -14.26 -4.43 20.27
N LEU A 20 -13.69 -5.17 19.31
CA LEU A 20 -12.45 -5.93 19.51
C LEU A 20 -11.22 -5.05 19.31
N LYS A 21 -11.22 -4.21 18.27
CA LYS A 21 -10.05 -3.38 17.93
C LYS A 21 -10.39 -2.19 17.06
N ASN A 22 -9.98 -1.01 17.49
CA ASN A 22 -9.98 0.19 16.65
C ASN A 22 -8.69 0.22 15.82
N LYS A 23 -8.82 0.36 14.51
CA LYS A 23 -7.71 0.57 13.58
C LYS A 23 -7.82 1.97 12.99
N ALA A 24 -6.73 2.72 13.06
CA ALA A 24 -6.54 3.94 12.29
C ALA A 24 -5.45 3.69 11.25
N GLN A 25 -5.68 4.12 10.01
CA GLN A 25 -4.72 4.03 8.92
C GLN A 25 -4.58 5.39 8.26
N LEU A 26 -3.34 5.85 8.10
CA LEU A 26 -3.02 7.08 7.40
C LEU A 26 -2.68 6.75 5.95
N ILE A 27 -3.41 7.35 5.01
CA ILE A 27 -3.34 7.02 3.59
C ILE A 27 -3.11 8.28 2.77
N ALA A 28 -2.28 8.16 1.74
CA ALA A 28 -2.12 9.17 0.71
C ALA A 28 -3.43 9.34 -0.06
N HIS A 29 -3.94 10.57 -0.09
CA HIS A 29 -5.05 10.97 -0.95
C HIS A 29 -4.57 10.88 -2.40
N GLY A 30 -5.11 9.93 -3.15
CA GLY A 30 -4.68 9.66 -4.52
C GLY A 30 -4.90 10.88 -5.40
N TYR A 31 -3.81 11.54 -5.81
CA TYR A 31 -3.87 12.47 -6.92
C TYR A 31 -4.15 11.65 -8.19
N ARG A 32 -5.30 11.95 -8.82
CA ARG A 32 -5.63 11.79 -10.24
C ARG A 32 -4.94 10.59 -10.91
N GLN A 33 -5.66 9.48 -11.01
CA GLN A 33 -5.52 8.67 -12.21
C GLN A 33 -5.82 9.63 -13.37
N GLU A 34 -4.85 9.84 -14.25
CA GLU A 34 -5.14 10.43 -15.55
C GLU A 34 -6.11 9.48 -16.24
N GLU A 35 -7.33 9.96 -16.43
CA GLU A 35 -8.37 9.33 -17.24
C GLU A 35 -7.82 9.27 -18.68
N GLY A 36 -7.29 8.10 -19.06
CA GLY A 36 -6.71 7.90 -20.40
C GLY A 36 -5.38 7.15 -20.46
N ILE A 37 -4.71 6.88 -19.33
CA ILE A 37 -3.69 5.82 -19.33
C ILE A 37 -4.45 4.51 -19.16
N GLU A 38 -4.69 3.83 -20.28
CA GLU A 38 -5.09 2.43 -20.37
C GLU A 38 -4.50 1.63 -19.21
N PHE A 39 -5.32 1.44 -18.18
CA PHE A 39 -5.00 0.64 -17.00
C PHE A 39 -5.27 -0.84 -17.31
N GLU A 40 -5.02 -1.26 -18.54
CA GLU A 40 -5.12 -2.65 -18.98
C GLU A 40 -3.84 -3.43 -18.64
N GLU A 41 -2.77 -2.71 -18.30
CA GLU A 41 -1.44 -3.27 -18.03
C GLU A 41 -0.93 -2.93 -16.62
N SER A 42 -1.79 -2.85 -15.61
CA SER A 42 -1.31 -2.69 -14.23
C SER A 42 -0.74 -4.01 -13.71
N PHE A 43 0.57 -4.17 -13.92
CA PHE A 43 1.47 -5.11 -13.27
C PHE A 43 1.33 -5.07 -11.74
N ALA A 44 0.31 -5.73 -11.20
CA ALA A 44 0.52 -6.43 -9.95
C ALA A 44 1.40 -7.65 -10.29
N PRO A 45 2.50 -7.94 -9.58
CA PRO A 45 3.18 -9.23 -9.68
C PRO A 45 2.34 -10.33 -9.01
N VAL A 46 1.01 -10.23 -9.11
CA VAL A 46 0.11 -11.32 -8.80
C VAL A 46 0.17 -12.17 -10.05
N ALA A 47 0.93 -13.25 -9.98
CA ALA A 47 0.92 -14.27 -11.02
C ALA A 47 -0.54 -14.52 -11.43
N ARG A 48 -0.84 -14.41 -12.73
CA ARG A 48 -2.17 -14.69 -13.27
C ARG A 48 -2.60 -16.06 -12.73
N LEU A 49 -3.86 -16.21 -12.33
CA LEU A 49 -4.34 -17.46 -11.71
C LEU A 49 -4.02 -18.69 -12.59
N GLU A 50 -4.01 -18.52 -13.91
CA GLU A 50 -3.57 -19.54 -14.86
C GLU A 50 -2.12 -19.97 -14.65
N ALA A 51 -1.18 -19.02 -14.51
CA ALA A 51 0.23 -19.31 -14.26
C ALA A 51 0.45 -19.99 -12.90
N ILE A 52 -0.28 -19.58 -11.86
CA ILE A 52 -0.24 -20.23 -10.55
C ILE A 52 -0.75 -21.67 -10.66
N ARG A 53 -1.85 -21.90 -11.38
CA ARG A 53 -2.41 -23.25 -11.60
C ARG A 53 -1.41 -24.15 -12.34
N ILE A 54 -0.80 -23.64 -13.42
CA ILE A 54 0.22 -24.39 -14.17
C ILE A 54 1.42 -24.71 -13.27
N PHE A 55 1.90 -23.74 -12.49
CA PHE A 55 3.01 -23.94 -11.57
C PHE A 55 2.73 -25.00 -10.50
N ILE A 56 1.53 -25.00 -9.91
CA ILE A 56 1.11 -26.00 -8.92
C ILE A 56 1.02 -27.38 -9.56
N VAL A 57 0.38 -27.50 -10.73
CA VAL A 57 0.25 -28.77 -11.45
C VAL A 57 1.62 -29.34 -11.82
N PHE A 58 2.52 -28.49 -12.32
CA PHE A 58 3.88 -28.88 -12.66
C PHE A 58 4.67 -29.34 -11.43
N SER A 59 4.59 -28.60 -10.33
CA SER A 59 5.26 -28.95 -9.08
C SER A 59 4.75 -30.27 -8.52
N ALA A 60 3.44 -30.52 -8.59
CA ALA A 60 2.83 -31.79 -8.18
C ALA A 60 3.29 -32.96 -9.07
N HIS A 61 3.38 -32.76 -10.39
CA HIS A 61 3.89 -33.77 -11.33
C HIS A 61 5.37 -34.11 -11.06
N MET A 62 6.18 -33.11 -10.73
CA MET A 62 7.61 -33.26 -10.48
C MET A 62 7.93 -33.63 -9.01
N ASN A 63 6.91 -33.86 -8.18
CA ASN A 63 7.04 -34.13 -6.75
C ASN A 63 7.88 -33.09 -5.99
N MET A 64 7.73 -31.81 -6.35
CA MET A 64 8.44 -30.68 -5.75
C MET A 64 7.65 -30.10 -4.56
N VAL A 65 8.37 -29.72 -3.51
CA VAL A 65 7.78 -29.02 -2.36
C VAL A 65 7.71 -27.52 -2.66
N ILE A 66 6.51 -26.94 -2.58
CA ILE A 66 6.29 -25.50 -2.75
C ILE A 66 6.36 -24.83 -1.38
N TYR A 67 7.20 -23.80 -1.25
CA TYR A 67 7.22 -22.92 -0.08
C TYR A 67 6.63 -21.57 -0.45
N GLN A 68 5.62 -21.11 0.30
CA GLN A 68 5.05 -19.78 0.15
C GLN A 68 5.59 -18.86 1.25
N MET A 69 6.20 -17.75 0.86
CA MET A 69 6.59 -16.68 1.78
C MET A 69 5.77 -15.43 1.47
N ASP A 70 4.87 -15.08 2.39
CA ASP A 70 4.12 -13.82 2.33
C ASP A 70 5.00 -12.70 2.89
N VAL A 71 5.60 -11.91 2.00
CA VAL A 71 6.45 -10.79 2.36
C VAL A 71 5.59 -9.56 2.69
N LYS A 72 4.91 -9.61 3.84
CA LYS A 72 4.02 -8.54 4.33
C LYS A 72 4.71 -7.17 4.50
N THR A 73 6.04 -7.14 4.49
CA THR A 73 6.86 -5.99 4.94
C THR A 73 7.73 -5.33 3.88
N VAL A 74 7.93 -5.92 2.69
CA VAL A 74 8.85 -5.32 1.70
C VAL A 74 8.31 -4.02 1.11
N LEU A 75 6.99 -3.83 1.06
CA LEU A 75 6.39 -2.59 0.55
C LEU A 75 6.52 -1.40 1.53
N LEU A 76 6.62 -1.65 2.85
CA LEU A 76 6.61 -0.60 3.89
C LEU A 76 8.00 -0.22 4.39
N ASN A 77 9.03 -1.01 4.06
CA ASN A 77 10.41 -0.78 4.48
C ASN A 77 11.35 -0.45 3.31
N GLY A 78 10.84 -0.29 2.08
CA GLY A 78 11.61 0.23 0.97
C GLY A 78 12.05 1.68 1.25
N ASN A 79 13.33 1.97 1.02
CA ASN A 79 13.79 3.35 0.98
C ASN A 79 13.13 4.05 -0.21
N LEU A 80 12.66 5.27 0.01
CA LEU A 80 12.14 6.12 -1.05
C LEU A 80 13.33 6.62 -1.88
N TRP A 81 13.31 6.33 -3.18
CA TRP A 81 14.32 6.84 -4.12
C TRP A 81 14.12 8.33 -4.43
N GLU A 82 12.89 8.84 -4.32
CA GLU A 82 12.57 10.24 -4.55
C GLU A 82 12.14 10.94 -3.25
N GLU A 83 12.35 12.25 -3.21
CA GLU A 83 11.88 13.08 -2.11
C GLU A 83 10.37 13.34 -2.21
N VAL A 84 9.63 12.65 -1.36
CA VAL A 84 8.17 12.81 -1.25
C VAL A 84 7.85 13.68 -0.05
N TYR A 85 7.02 14.70 -0.27
CA TYR A 85 6.48 15.55 0.77
C TYR A 85 4.98 15.27 0.92
N VAL A 86 4.47 15.33 2.15
CA VAL A 86 3.04 15.12 2.45
C VAL A 86 2.48 16.27 3.25
N SER A 87 1.19 16.56 3.06
CA SER A 87 0.50 17.57 3.87
C SER A 87 0.45 17.14 5.34
N GLN A 88 0.27 18.11 6.24
CA GLN A 88 -0.01 17.79 7.63
C GLN A 88 -1.36 17.05 7.70
N PRO A 89 -1.46 15.94 8.44
CA PRO A 89 -2.72 15.23 8.58
C PRO A 89 -3.67 16.02 9.48
N ASP A 90 -4.96 15.87 9.23
CA ASP A 90 -6.00 16.41 10.08
C ASP A 90 -5.79 15.97 11.54
N GLY A 91 -5.85 16.93 12.46
CA GLY A 91 -5.59 16.73 13.89
C GLY A 91 -4.12 16.77 14.32
N PHE A 92 -3.16 16.92 13.38
CA PHE A 92 -1.72 17.01 13.65
C PHE A 92 -1.08 18.26 13.02
N VAL A 93 -1.86 19.28 12.68
CA VAL A 93 -1.36 20.53 12.11
C VAL A 93 -0.63 21.34 13.19
N ASP A 94 0.62 21.70 12.92
CA ASP A 94 1.40 22.65 13.68
C ASP A 94 0.77 24.05 13.57
N GLN A 95 0.37 24.62 14.71
CA GLN A 95 -0.29 25.92 14.78
C GLN A 95 0.66 27.07 14.47
N ASP A 96 1.94 26.93 14.79
CA ASP A 96 2.95 27.95 14.53
C ASP A 96 3.37 27.92 13.05
N ASN A 97 3.27 26.74 12.42
CA ASN A 97 3.67 26.53 11.03
C ASN A 97 2.60 25.78 10.22
N PRO A 98 1.41 26.38 9.98
CA PRO A 98 0.28 25.69 9.35
C PRO A 98 0.55 25.27 7.90
N ASN A 99 1.48 25.95 7.22
CA ASN A 99 1.82 25.69 5.82
C ASN A 99 3.00 24.71 5.65
N HIS A 100 3.55 24.16 6.73
CA HIS A 100 4.62 23.16 6.64
C HIS A 100 4.10 21.85 6.05
N VAL A 101 5.04 21.09 5.49
CA VAL A 101 4.83 19.76 4.92
C VAL A 101 5.85 18.81 5.53
N TYR A 102 5.48 17.53 5.65
CA TYR A 102 6.39 16.51 6.17
C TYR A 102 7.13 15.81 5.05
N LYS A 103 8.44 15.59 5.23
CA LYS A 103 9.22 14.73 4.34
C LYS A 103 9.04 13.27 4.72
N LEU A 104 8.64 12.46 3.77
CA LEU A 104 8.42 11.04 3.98
C LEU A 104 9.75 10.29 3.99
N LYS A 105 10.03 9.53 5.05
CA LYS A 105 11.26 8.71 5.18
C LYS A 105 11.08 7.26 4.72
N LYS A 106 9.85 6.77 4.67
CA LYS A 106 9.48 5.40 4.32
C LYS A 106 8.23 5.38 3.46
N ALA A 107 8.13 4.44 2.53
CA ALA A 107 6.96 4.34 1.67
C ALA A 107 5.65 4.14 2.46
N LEU A 108 4.61 4.90 2.10
CA LEU A 108 3.24 4.67 2.54
C LEU A 108 2.60 3.62 1.63
N TYR A 109 1.74 2.78 2.20
CA TYR A 109 1.14 1.60 1.54
C TYR A 109 0.51 1.88 0.16
N TRP A 110 0.02 3.10 -0.10
CA TRP A 110 -0.67 3.47 -1.34
C TRP A 110 0.17 4.37 -2.28
N LEU A 111 1.46 4.58 -2.01
CA LEU A 111 2.37 5.27 -2.93
C LEU A 111 2.83 4.33 -4.04
N LYS A 112 1.93 3.99 -4.96
CA LYS A 112 2.16 3.01 -6.02
C LYS A 112 3.19 3.45 -7.08
N LYS A 113 3.59 4.74 -7.12
CA LYS A 113 4.49 5.30 -8.17
C LYS A 113 6.00 5.26 -7.86
N LEU A 114 6.44 5.09 -6.61
CA LEU A 114 7.87 5.28 -6.25
C LEU A 114 8.77 4.05 -6.34
N HIS A 115 8.24 2.93 -6.82
CA HIS A 115 8.93 1.64 -6.82
C HIS A 115 9.21 1.07 -8.23
N ALA A 116 9.07 1.90 -9.27
CA ALA A 116 9.32 1.47 -10.65
C ALA A 116 10.62 2.11 -11.19
N HIS A 117 11.70 1.32 -11.16
CA HIS A 117 12.68 1.32 -12.23
C HIS A 117 13.29 -0.07 -12.41
#